data_AF-K9SMY0-F1
#
_entry.id   AF-K9SMY0-F1
#
_cell.length_a   1.000
_cell.length_b   1.000
_cell.length_c   1.000
_cell.angle_alpha   90.00
_cell.angle_beta   90.00
_cell.angle_gamma   90.00
#
_symmetry.space_group_name_H-M   'P 1'
#
loop_
_entity.id
_entity.type
_entity.pdbx_description
1 polymer ?
#
loop_
_entity_poly.entity_id
_entity_poly.type
_entity_poly.pdbx_seq_one_letter_code
_entity_poly.pdbx_strand_id
1 'polypeptide(L)'
;MVSNIEWTTKEREVAQEIFDRAYERETGALVEEIRDKASLIAKLEDVWQLHDYLSAKRHNIDGKYDFRDAYLVFVFSQLVKEGWVELNELEDLSQDKLKKISALTRM
;
A
#
# COMPACT_ATOMS: atom_id res chain seq x y z
N MET A 1 -23.46 6.08 9.76
CA MET A 1 -23.16 7.34 9.02
C MET A 1 -21.65 7.41 8.90
N VAL A 2 -21.09 7.04 7.74
CA VAL A 2 -19.63 7.11 7.54
C VAL A 2 -19.30 8.59 7.56
N SER A 3 -18.61 9.05 8.61
CA SER A 3 -18.13 10.43 8.69
C SER A 3 -17.33 10.72 7.41
N ASN A 4 -17.79 11.66 6.58
CA ASN A 4 -17.07 12.05 5.39
C ASN A 4 -15.77 12.68 5.86
N ILE A 5 -14.64 12.01 5.64
CA ILE A 5 -13.34 12.52 6.05
C ILE A 5 -12.95 13.55 5.01
N GLU A 6 -13.04 14.82 5.38
CA GLU A 6 -12.58 15.90 4.52
C GLU A 6 -11.04 15.98 4.58
N TRP A 7 -10.44 16.00 3.40
CA TRP A 7 -9.00 16.18 3.22
C TRP A 7 -8.76 17.60 2.73
N THR A 8 -7.99 18.37 3.49
CA THR A 8 -7.54 19.68 3.02
C THR A 8 -6.55 19.52 1.87
N THR A 9 -6.37 20.56 1.05
CA THR A 9 -5.37 20.55 -0.02
C THR A 9 -3.98 20.19 0.51
N LYS A 10 -3.60 20.74 1.67
CA LYS A 10 -2.30 20.48 2.26
C LYS A 10 -2.13 19.02 2.71
N GLU A 11 -3.16 18.45 3.33
CA GLU A 11 -3.14 17.04 3.72
C GLU A 11 -3.13 16.11 2.50
N ARG A 12 -3.78 16.48 1.39
CA ARG A 12 -3.72 15.70 0.15
C ARG A 12 -2.33 15.71 -0.47
N GLU A 13 -1.63 16.85 -0.46
CA GLU A 13 -0.24 16.92 -0.94
C GLU A 13 0.67 15.99 -0.15
N VAL A 14 0.59 16.05 1.19
CA VAL A 14 1.36 15.18 2.08
C VAL A 14 0.98 13.72 1.88
N ALA A 15 -0.32 13.42 1.80
CA ALA A 15 -0.80 12.07 1.56
C ALA A 15 -0.33 11.52 0.21
N GLN A 16 -0.33 12.33 -0.85
CA GLN A 16 0.15 11.92 -2.17
C GLN A 16 1.63 11.53 -2.11
N GLU A 17 2.46 12.35 -1.45
CA GLU A 17 3.89 12.05 -1.32
C GLU A 17 4.15 10.73 -0.59
N ILE A 18 3.45 10.49 0.53
CA ILE A 18 3.58 9.25 1.31
C ILE A 18 3.07 8.06 0.50
N PHE A 19 1.95 8.23 -0.20
CA PHE A 19 1.33 7.20 -1.03
C PHE A 19 2.26 6.77 -2.18
N ASP A 20 2.84 7.74 -2.90
CA ASP A 20 3.77 7.47 -4.00
C ASP A 20 5.04 6.79 -3.48
N ARG A 21 5.59 7.27 -2.37
CA ARG A 21 6.77 6.65 -1.73
C ARG A 21 6.49 5.20 -1.31
N ALA A 22 5.31 4.92 -0.75
CA ALA A 22 4.91 3.57 -0.39
C ALA A 22 4.79 2.67 -1.63
N TYR A 23 4.23 3.20 -2.72
CA TYR A 23 4.13 2.50 -3.99
C TYR A 23 5.50 2.14 -4.56
N GLU A 24 6.44 3.09 -4.55
CA GLU A 24 7.82 2.85 -5.00
C GLU A 24 8.54 1.80 -4.13
N ARG A 25 8.39 1.86 -2.80
CA ARG A 25 8.97 0.87 -1.88
C ARG A 25 8.43 -0.54 -2.15
N GLU A 26 7.11 -0.69 -2.26
CA GLU A 26 6.51 -2.00 -2.48
C GLU A 26 6.85 -2.55 -3.86
N THR A 27 6.71 -1.74 -4.91
CA THR A 27 6.99 -2.20 -6.28
C THR A 27 8.48 -2.50 -6.46
N GLY A 28 9.37 -1.72 -5.86
CA GLY A 28 10.80 -2.01 -5.82
C GLY A 28 11.11 -3.35 -5.16
N ALA A 29 10.53 -3.61 -3.98
CA ALA A 29 10.67 -4.89 -3.29
C ALA A 29 10.09 -6.06 -4.10
N LEU A 30 8.93 -5.86 -4.76
CA LEU A 30 8.32 -6.85 -5.63
C LEU A 30 9.22 -7.19 -6.83
N VAL A 31 9.86 -6.20 -7.44
CA VAL A 31 10.80 -6.41 -8.55
C VAL A 31 11.98 -7.28 -8.12
N GLU A 32 12.59 -7.01 -6.96
CA GLU A 32 13.69 -7.85 -6.45
C GLU A 32 13.21 -9.27 -6.16
N GLU A 33 12.04 -9.44 -5.53
CA GLU A 33 11.48 -10.76 -5.25
C GLU A 33 11.19 -11.54 -6.55
N ILE A 34 10.71 -10.87 -7.60
CA ILE A 34 10.50 -11.51 -8.92
C ILE A 34 11.83 -11.96 -9.51
N ARG A 35 12.90 -11.16 -9.42
CA ARG A 35 14.24 -11.54 -9.90
C ARG A 35 14.74 -12.78 -9.17
N ASP A 36 14.61 -12.81 -7.85
CA ASP A 36 15.00 -13.95 -7.03
C ASP A 36 14.21 -15.21 -7.42
N LYS A 37 12.88 -15.13 -7.52
CA LYS A 37 12.05 -16.28 -7.95
C LYS A 37 12.39 -16.73 -9.37
N ALA A 38 12.58 -15.80 -10.29
CA ALA A 38 12.91 -16.12 -11.68
C ALA A 38 14.27 -16.82 -11.79
N SER A 39 15.25 -16.43 -10.96
CA SER A 39 16.57 -17.07 -10.93
C SER A 39 16.56 -18.54 -10.49
N LEU A 40 15.51 -18.96 -9.79
CA LEU A 40 15.35 -20.31 -9.25
C LEU A 40 14.56 -21.25 -10.17
N ILE A 41 14.06 -20.77 -11.31
CA ILE A 41 13.27 -21.56 -12.25
C ILE A 41 14.14 -22.69 -12.84
N ALA A 42 13.71 -23.94 -12.64
CA ALA A 42 14.39 -25.12 -13.17
C ALA A 42 13.49 -25.96 -14.09
N LYS A 43 12.17 -25.83 -13.97
CA LYS A 43 11.18 -26.58 -14.78
C LYS A 43 10.00 -25.70 -15.18
N LEU A 44 9.23 -26.18 -16.16
CA LEU A 44 8.06 -25.48 -16.69
C LEU A 44 7.01 -25.17 -15.60
N GLU A 45 6.84 -26.05 -14.60
CA GLU A 45 5.94 -25.82 -13.48
C GLU A 45 6.30 -24.55 -12.67
N ASP A 46 7.58 -24.24 -12.52
CA ASP A 46 8.04 -23.07 -11.77
C ASP A 46 7.68 -21.77 -12.52
N VAL A 47 7.66 -21.82 -13.86
CA VAL A 47 7.21 -20.70 -14.71
C VAL A 47 5.73 -20.42 -14.48
N TRP A 48 4.89 -21.45 -14.40
CA TRP A 48 3.47 -21.28 -14.11
C TRP A 48 3.22 -20.78 -12.69
N GLN A 49 3.98 -21.25 -11.71
CA GLN A 49 3.91 -20.71 -10.35
C GLN A 49 4.31 -19.23 -10.30
N LEU A 50 5.33 -18.82 -11.05
CA LEU A 50 5.70 -17.40 -11.16
C LEU A 50 4.60 -16.58 -11.84
N HIS A 51 3.98 -17.10 -12.90
CA HIS A 51 2.85 -16.44 -13.57
C HIS A 51 1.66 -16.20 -12.62
N ASP A 52 1.28 -17.23 -11.85
CA ASP A 52 0.16 -17.14 -10.92
C ASP A 52 0.48 -16.16 -9.77
N TYR A 53 1.72 -16.18 -9.30
CA TYR A 53 2.24 -15.21 -8.33
C TYR A 53 2.11 -13.76 -8.84
N LEU A 54 2.58 -13.50 -10.07
CA LEU A 54 2.50 -12.18 -10.70
C LEU A 54 1.06 -11.72 -10.88
N SER A 55 0.18 -12.62 -11.29
CA SER A 55 -1.25 -12.35 -11.48
C SER A 55 -1.92 -11.94 -10.17
N ALA A 56 -1.62 -12.65 -9.07
CA ALA A 56 -2.11 -12.31 -7.75
C ALA A 56 -1.57 -10.97 -7.25
N LYS A 57 -0.27 -10.71 -7.44
CA LYS A 57 0.36 -9.44 -7.02
C LYS A 57 -0.18 -8.24 -7.77
N ARG A 58 -0.41 -8.36 -9.08
CA ARG A 58 -1.06 -7.32 -9.88
C ARG A 58 -2.43 -6.96 -9.32
N HIS A 59 -3.27 -7.97 -9.07
CA HIS A 59 -4.61 -7.72 -8.53
C HIS A 59 -4.57 -7.04 -7.16
N ASN A 60 -3.63 -7.43 -6.30
CA ASN A 60 -3.44 -6.80 -5.00
C ASN A 60 -3.04 -5.32 -5.12
N ILE A 61 -2.03 -5.00 -5.93
CA ILE A 61 -1.54 -3.63 -6.11
C ILE A 61 -2.62 -2.75 -6.75
N ASP A 62 -3.26 -3.22 -7.83
CA ASP A 62 -4.33 -2.49 -8.53
C ASP A 62 -5.51 -2.17 -7.59
N GLY A 63 -5.82 -3.07 -6.66
CA GLY A 63 -6.91 -2.87 -5.69
C GLY A 63 -6.52 -2.05 -4.46
N LYS A 64 -5.24 -2.06 -4.07
CA LYS A 64 -4.77 -1.43 -2.83
C LYS A 64 -4.53 0.07 -2.98
N TYR A 65 -3.93 0.50 -4.09
CA TYR A 65 -3.54 1.90 -4.27
C TYR A 65 -4.71 2.73 -4.83
N ASP A 66 -5.70 3.00 -3.97
CA ASP A 66 -6.83 3.86 -4.26
C ASP A 66 -6.72 5.23 -3.57
N PHE A 67 -6.36 6.25 -4.35
CA PHE A 67 -6.15 7.61 -3.83
C PHE A 67 -7.45 8.44 -3.64
N ARG A 68 -8.63 7.83 -3.76
CA ARG A 68 -9.89 8.54 -3.49
C ARG A 68 -10.05 8.78 -1.99
N ASP A 69 -10.44 9.99 -1.60
CA ASP A 69 -10.57 10.46 -0.21
C ASP A 69 -11.33 9.50 0.72
N ALA A 70 -12.37 8.84 0.19
CA ALA A 70 -13.21 7.91 0.93
C ALA A 70 -12.47 6.63 1.37
N TYR A 71 -11.43 6.23 0.65
CA TYR A 71 -10.67 5.00 0.89
C TYR A 71 -9.29 5.27 1.50
N LEU A 72 -8.80 6.50 1.40
CA LEU A 72 -7.41 6.84 1.74
C LEU A 72 -7.01 6.48 3.18
N VAL A 73 -7.94 6.59 4.15
CA VAL A 73 -7.70 6.15 5.54
C VAL A 73 -7.54 4.63 5.64
N PHE A 74 -8.32 3.86 4.88
CA PHE A 74 -8.18 2.41 4.83
C PHE A 74 -6.88 2.01 4.14
N VAL A 75 -6.54 2.66 3.02
CA VAL A 75 -5.29 2.43 2.30
C VAL A 75 -4.08 2.67 3.22
N PHE A 76 -4.00 3.82 3.90
CA PHE A 76 -2.90 4.06 4.83
C PHE A 76 -2.88 3.07 5.99
N SER A 77 -4.03 2.66 6.53
CA SER A 77 -4.04 1.64 7.59
C SER A 77 -3.47 0.30 7.14
N GLN A 78 -3.73 -0.08 5.89
CA GLN A 78 -3.19 -1.29 5.27
C GLN A 78 -1.70 -1.15 4.98
N LEU A 79 -1.25 -0.03 4.41
CA LEU A 79 0.16 0.24 4.14
C LEU A 79 1.00 0.24 5.43
N VAL A 80 0.46 0.76 6.53
CA VAL A 80 1.11 0.70 7.85
C VAL A 80 1.14 -0.73 8.38
N LYS A 81 0.05 -1.49 8.24
CA LYS A 81 -0.01 -2.89 8.66
C LYS A 81 0.99 -3.77 7.91
N GLU A 82 1.20 -3.49 6.63
CA GLU A 82 2.14 -4.19 5.76
C GLU A 82 3.59 -3.67 5.88
N GLY A 83 3.81 -2.57 6.61
CA GLY A 83 5.14 -2.00 6.84
C GLY A 83 5.69 -1.15 5.70
N TRP A 84 4.87 -0.77 4.72
CA TRP A 84 5.27 0.11 3.62
C TRP A 84 5.31 1.59 4.02
N VAL A 85 4.55 1.95 5.05
CA VAL A 85 4.47 3.29 5.65
C VAL A 85 4.63 3.17 7.15
N GLU A 86 5.45 4.02 7.75
CA GLU A 86 5.52 4.12 9.22
C GLU A 86 4.51 5.16 9.75
N LEU A 87 4.01 4.98 10.98
CA LEU A 87 3.03 5.92 11.56
C LEU A 87 3.57 7.35 11.76
N ASN A 88 4.89 7.50 11.93
CA ASN A 88 5.57 8.80 12.00
C ASN A 88 5.49 9.56 10.66
N GLU A 89 5.51 8.87 9.51
CA GLU A 89 5.41 9.50 8.19
C GLU A 89 4.05 10.18 8.00
N LEU A 90 3.03 9.81 8.79
CA LEU A 90 1.68 10.36 8.74
C LEU A 90 1.45 11.50 9.74
N GLU A 91 2.46 11.93 10.51
CA GLU A 91 2.29 12.86 11.64
C GLU A 91 1.72 14.23 11.27
N ASP A 92 1.92 14.65 10.02
CA ASP A 92 1.40 15.89 9.44
C ASP A 92 -0.11 15.84 9.12
N LEU A 93 -0.76 14.68 9.25
CA LEU A 93 -2.20 14.53 9.09
C LEU A 93 -2.96 14.92 10.37
N SER A 94 -4.24 15.27 10.22
CA SER A 94 -5.04 15.59 11.40
C SER A 94 -5.14 14.42 12.39
N GLN A 95 -5.19 14.75 13.68
CA GLN A 95 -5.25 13.78 14.78
C GLN A 95 -6.43 12.79 14.66
N ASP A 96 -7.56 13.23 14.11
CA ASP A 96 -8.71 12.36 13.88
C ASP A 96 -8.45 11.30 12.79
N LYS A 97 -7.70 11.66 11.74
CA LYS A 97 -7.27 10.71 10.70
C LYS A 97 -6.27 9.72 11.26
N LEU A 98 -5.25 10.21 11.98
CA LEU A 98 -4.24 9.37 12.64
C LEU A 98 -4.84 8.33 13.58
N LYS A 99 -5.82 8.73 14.41
CA LYS A 99 -6.53 7.80 15.30
C LYS A 99 -7.28 6.71 14.52
N LYS A 100 -7.95 7.07 13.42
CA LYS A 100 -8.66 6.10 12.58
C LYS A 100 -7.70 5.13 11.91
N ILE A 101 -6.61 5.63 11.32
CA ILE A 101 -5.57 4.81 10.70
C ILE A 101 -5.01 3.82 11.73
N SER A 102 -4.57 4.32 12.89
CA SER A 102 -4.00 3.46 13.94
C SER A 102 -4.99 2.44 14.50
N ALA A 103 -6.29 2.76 14.56
CA ALA A 103 -7.31 1.80 15.00
C ALA A 103 -7.50 0.68 13.97
N LEU A 104 -7.58 1.03 12.68
CA LEU A 104 -7.76 0.08 11.58
C LEU A 104 -6.54 -0.81 11.36
N THR A 105 -5.32 -0.31 11.58
CA THR A 105 -4.09 -1.12 11.50
C THR A 105 -4.08 -2.29 12.48
N ARG A 106 -4.78 -2.18 13.62
CA ARG A 106 -4.82 -3.20 14.68
C ARG A 106 -5.96 -4.21 14.51
N MET A 107 -6.86 -4.00 13.55
CA MET A 107 -7.93 -4.94 13.19
C MET A 107 -7.41 -5.99 12.22
#